data_AF-A0A1W2D9J1-F1
#
_entry.id   AF-A0A1W2D9J1-F1
#
_cell.length_a   1.000
_cell.length_b   1.000
_cell.length_c   1.000
_cell.angle_alpha   90.00
_cell.angle_beta   90.00
_cell.angle_gamma   90.00
#
_symmetry.space_group_name_H-M   'P 1'
#
loop_
_entity.id
_entity.type
_entity.pdbx_description
1 polymer ?
#
loop_
_entity_poly.entity_id
_entity_poly.type
_entity_poly.pdbx_seq_one_letter_code
_entity_poly.pdbx_strand_id
1 'polypeptide(L)' 'MRQNRIKEIWAAGETAVNGWLAIPSPYSAEVMGHQGFDAVTIDMQHGMMG' A
#
# COMPACT_ATOMS: atom_id res chain seq x y z
N MET A 1 -7.69 11.77 -13.91
CA MET A 1 -7.14 10.75 -12.97
C MET A 1 -5.63 10.73 -13.11
N ARG A 2 -4.89 10.66 -12.00
CA ARG A 2 -3.42 10.56 -12.02
C ARG A 2 -2.98 9.19 -12.54
N GLN A 3 -1.76 9.13 -13.10
CA GLN A 3 -1.11 7.90 -13.55
C GLN A 3 -0.97 6.86 -12.42
N ASN A 4 -1.10 5.58 -12.76
CA ASN A 4 -1.01 4.48 -11.80
C ASN A 4 0.40 3.86 -11.84
N ARG A 5 1.22 4.27 -10.88
CA ARG A 5 2.62 3.85 -10.75
C ARG A 5 2.81 2.33 -10.67
N ILE A 6 1.89 1.59 -10.03
CA ILE A 6 1.99 0.12 -9.96
C ILE A 6 1.88 -0.51 -11.35
N LYS A 7 0.95 -0.01 -12.17
CA LYS A 7 0.80 -0.49 -13.54
C LYS A 7 2.02 -0.18 -14.40
N GLU A 8 2.69 0.95 -14.16
CA GLU A 8 3.94 1.30 -14.86
C GLU A 8 5.09 0.37 -14.49
N ILE A 9 5.29 0.11 -13.19
CA ILE A 9 6.33 -0.82 -12.69
C ILE A 9 6.13 -2.20 -13.31
N TRP A 10 4.90 -2.72 -13.31
CA TRP A 10 4.60 -4.03 -13.90
C TRP A 10 4.78 -4.05 -15.41
N ALA A 11 4.44 -2.96 -16.12
CA ALA A 11 4.64 -2.87 -17.57
C ALA A 11 6.14 -2.84 -17.94
N ALA A 12 7.00 -2.35 -17.05
CA ALA A 12 8.46 -2.41 -17.21
C ALA A 12 9.06 -3.78 -16.87
N GLY A 13 8.25 -4.74 -16.39
CA GLY A 13 8.74 -6.04 -15.91
C GLY A 13 9.47 -5.96 -14.56
N GLU A 14 9.29 -4.87 -13.82
CA GLU A 14 9.90 -4.65 -12.52
C GLU A 14 9.03 -5.18 -11.37
N THR A 15 9.64 -5.30 -10.18
CA THR A 15 8.94 -5.76 -8.97
C THR A 15 8.44 -4.56 -8.16
N ALA A 16 7.16 -4.55 -7.83
CA ALA A 16 6.59 -3.57 -6.91
C ALA A 16 6.61 -4.11 -5.46
N VAL A 17 7.10 -3.30 -4.52
CA VAL A 17 7.12 -3.65 -3.10
C VAL A 17 5.84 -3.14 -2.42
N ASN A 18 5.10 -4.05 -1.79
CA ASN A 18 3.82 -3.75 -1.14
C ASN A 18 3.91 -3.90 0.39
N GLY A 19 3.52 -2.85 1.10
CA GLY A 19 3.30 -2.91 2.55
C GLY A 19 1.91 -3.45 2.90
N TRP A 20 1.77 -4.05 4.09
CA TRP A 20 0.48 -4.53 4.60
C TRP A 20 0.06 -3.72 5.83
N LEU A 21 -1.12 -3.09 5.77
CA LEU A 21 -1.69 -2.32 6.87
C LEU A 21 -2.85 -3.11 7.50
N ALA A 22 -2.55 -3.79 8.60
CA ALA A 22 -3.55 -4.53 9.38
C ALA A 22 -4.17 -3.69 10.51
N ILE A 23 -3.57 -2.57 10.90
CA ILE A 23 -4.05 -1.70 11.97
C ILE A 23 -5.04 -0.68 11.38
N PRO A 24 -6.31 -0.61 11.82
CA PRO A 24 -7.31 0.33 11.29
C PRO A 24 -7.13 1.73 11.89
N SER A 25 -5.99 2.36 11.62
CA SER A 25 -5.63 3.68 12.14
C SER A 25 -5.19 4.60 11.01
N PRO A 26 -5.83 5.78 10.83
CA PRO A 26 -5.38 6.78 9.87
C PRO A 26 -3.93 7.23 10.10
N TYR A 27 -3.51 7.30 11.36
CA TYR A 27 -2.13 7.64 11.71
C TYR A 27 -1.14 6.57 11.22
N SER A 28 -1.46 5.29 11.43
CA SER A 28 -0.64 4.20 10.90
C SER A 28 -0.61 4.19 9.37
N ALA A 29 -1.73 4.53 8.72
CA ALA A 29 -1.80 4.65 7.26
C ALA A 29 -0.90 5.79 6.73
N GLU A 30 -0.89 6.94 7.39
CA GLU A 30 -0.01 8.06 7.06
C GLU A 30 1.46 7.66 7.18
N VAL A 31 1.86 7.08 8.32
CA VAL A 31 3.24 6.61 8.54
C VAL A 31 3.64 5.61 7.46
N MET A 32 2.80 4.62 7.16
CA MET A 32 3.04 3.61 6.11
C MET A 32 3.19 4.25 4.72
N GLY A 33 2.38 5.26 4.41
CA GLY A 33 2.44 6.01 3.15
C GLY A 33 3.77 6.75 2.93
N HIS A 34 4.50 7.06 4.02
CA HIS A 34 5.80 7.73 3.98
C HIS A 34 7.01 6.77 3.99
N GLN A 35 6.82 5.46 4.09
CA GLN A 35 7.94 4.50 4.16
C GLN A 35 8.59 4.17 2.82
N GLY A 36 8.02 4.64 1.71
CA GLY A 36 8.59 4.44 0.37
C GLY A 36 8.21 3.11 -0.31
N PHE A 37 7.21 2.39 0.21
CA PHE A 37 6.59 1.27 -0.52
C PHE A 37 5.94 1.77 -1.82
N ASP A 38 5.90 0.92 -2.85
CA ASP A 38 5.21 1.25 -4.11
C ASP A 38 3.69 1.21 -3.94
N ALA A 39 3.21 0.34 -3.04
CA ALA A 39 1.82 0.24 -2.62
C ALA A 39 1.69 -0.11 -1.13
N VAL A 40 0.53 0.20 -0.56
CA VAL A 40 0.12 -0.27 0.77
C VAL A 40 -1.26 -0.89 0.64
N THR A 41 -1.40 -2.15 1.05
CA THR A 41 -2.68 -2.84 1.12
C THR A 41 -3.35 -2.54 2.46
N ILE A 42 -4.56 -1.96 2.41
CA ILE A 42 -5.40 -1.76 3.59
C ILE A 42 -6.21 -3.05 3.79
N ASP A 43 -5.92 -3.78 4.84
CA ASP A 43 -6.59 -5.05 5.12
C ASP A 43 -7.94 -4.81 5.79
N MET A 44 -9.01 -4.96 5.01
CA MET A 44 -10.38 -4.82 5.48
C MET A 44 -11.04 -6.16 5.82
N GLN A 45 -10.36 -7.30 5.62
CA GLN A 45 -10.93 -8.64 5.86
C GLN A 45 -10.39 -9.26 7.15
N HIS A 46 -9.07 -9.19 7.34
CA HIS A 46 -8.34 -9.80 8.45
C HIS A 46 -7.54 -8.79 9.27
N GLY A 47 -7.69 -7.49 8.96
CA GLY A 47 -7.18 -6.42 9.81
C GLY A 47 -7.66 -6.58 11.25
N MET A 48 -6.91 -6.03 12.20
CA MET A 48 -7.26 -6.00 13.62
C MET A 48 -8.49 -5.12 13.84
N MET A 49 -9.66 -5.66 13.51
CA MET A 49 -10.97 -5.06 13.68
C MET A 49 -11.57 -5.70 14.93
N GLY A 50 -11.67 -4.92 16.01
CA GLY A 50 -12.46 -5.27 17.19
C GLY A 50 -13.91 -4.83 17.04
#